data_AF-A0A8D0K9W1-F1
#
_entry.id   AF-A0A8D0K9W1-F1
#
_cell.length_a   1.000
_cell.length_b   1.000
_cell.length_c   1.000
_cell.angle_alpha   90.00
_cell.angle_beta   90.00
_cell.angle_gamma   90.00
#
_symmetry.space_group_name_H-M   'P 1'
#
loop_
_entity.id
_entity.type
_entity.pdbx_description
1 polymer ?
#
loop_
_entity_poly.entity_id
_entity_poly.type
_entity_poly.pdbx_seq_one_letter_code
_entity_poly.pdbx_strand_id
1 'polypeptide(L)'
;MLRRGLLAWVSRVGVLLVLLCCAVSVLYMLACTPRGDSERRGLPGASGPTGRAGYQAALQEWEEQHRGYVGSLQRQIAQLKEELQERSAQLRTAQHLAGDPAGSPERAQADLLAFLRSQVDRAEVHAGVKQATEYAAVPFDSFTLQKVYQLETGLTRHPEEKPVRKDKRDELVEAIQSAVEALNSPAESSPDQRPYTASDFIEGIYRTERDKGTLYELTFRGDHKHQFRRLVLFRPFGPIMKVKKEELNMASTLVNIIVPLARRVDKFRQFMQNFREMCIQQDGRVHLTVVYFGKEEMNEVKGILENTSRAANFRNFTFIPLNGEFSRGRGLDVGARAWRGGNVLLFFCDVDIYFTSGFLNTCRLNTQPGKKVFYPVLFSQYNPGIIYGHHDAVPPLEQQLVIKKETGFWRDFGFGMTCQYRSDFINIGGFDLDIKGWGGEDVHLYRKYLHSNLVVVRTPVRGLFHLWHEKRCVDELTPEQYKMCMQSKAMNEASHGQLGMLVFRHEIEAHLRKQKQKTSSKKT
;
A
#
# COMPACT_ATOMS: atom_id res chain seq x y z
N MET A 1 37.18 0.17 -60.86
CA MET A 1 37.90 1.04 -59.90
C MET A 1 36.99 1.96 -59.05
N LEU A 2 35.66 1.72 -58.97
CA LEU A 2 34.71 2.61 -58.26
C LEU A 2 34.34 2.20 -56.81
N ARG A 3 34.77 1.02 -56.32
CA ARG A 3 34.40 0.53 -54.97
C ARG A 3 35.28 1.03 -53.81
N ARG A 4 36.51 1.47 -54.06
CA ARG A 4 37.41 1.98 -53.00
C ARG A 4 37.17 3.46 -52.64
N GLY A 5 36.67 4.26 -53.59
CA GLY A 5 36.34 5.67 -53.35
C GLY A 5 35.10 5.87 -52.46
N LEU A 6 34.07 5.03 -52.63
CA LEU A 6 32.83 5.13 -51.86
C LEU A 6 33.03 4.79 -50.37
N LEU A 7 33.80 3.76 -50.06
CA LEU A 7 34.13 3.38 -48.67
C LEU A 7 34.96 4.46 -47.95
N ALA A 8 35.90 5.08 -48.66
CA ALA A 8 36.67 6.20 -48.12
C ALA A 8 35.79 7.45 -47.92
N TRP A 9 34.82 7.70 -48.81
CA TRP A 9 33.89 8.81 -48.69
C TRP A 9 32.89 8.62 -47.54
N VAL A 10 32.31 7.42 -47.41
CA VAL A 10 31.41 7.07 -46.30
C VAL A 10 32.15 7.09 -44.95
N SER A 11 33.40 6.65 -44.92
CA SER A 11 34.25 6.75 -43.72
C SER A 11 34.52 8.21 -43.34
N ARG A 12 34.86 9.08 -44.30
CA ARG A 12 35.07 10.52 -44.04
C ARG A 12 33.80 11.23 -43.59
N VAL A 13 32.66 10.92 -44.20
CA VAL A 13 31.36 11.47 -43.80
C VAL A 13 30.95 10.96 -42.42
N GLY A 14 31.21 9.68 -42.11
CA GLY A 14 30.99 9.12 -40.78
C GLY A 14 31.84 9.78 -39.70
N VAL A 15 33.12 10.02 -39.97
CA VAL A 15 34.02 10.74 -39.05
C VAL A 15 33.58 12.18 -38.84
N LEU A 16 33.15 12.88 -39.90
CA LEU A 16 32.60 14.23 -39.80
C LEU A 16 31.31 14.28 -38.98
N LEU A 17 30.40 13.31 -39.16
CA LEU A 17 29.17 13.20 -38.36
C LEU A 17 29.47 12.91 -36.89
N VAL A 18 30.45 12.05 -36.59
CA VAL A 18 30.88 11.78 -35.21
C VAL A 18 31.49 13.04 -34.58
N LEU A 19 32.35 13.77 -35.30
CA LEU A 19 32.91 15.03 -34.83
C LEU A 19 31.83 16.10 -34.60
N LEU A 20 30.83 16.17 -35.48
CA LEU A 20 29.70 17.08 -35.33
C LEU A 20 28.84 16.71 -34.11
N CYS A 21 28.55 15.41 -33.92
CA CYS A 21 27.84 14.92 -32.73
C CYS A 21 28.63 15.16 -31.44
N CYS A 22 29.96 15.00 -31.46
CA CYS A 22 30.82 15.33 -30.34
C CYS A 22 30.80 16.83 -30.04
N ALA A 23 30.88 17.69 -31.08
CA ALA A 23 30.82 19.13 -30.91
C ALA A 23 29.45 19.59 -30.37
N VAL A 24 28.35 19.02 -30.87
CA VAL A 24 27.00 19.27 -30.36
C VAL A 24 26.84 18.75 -28.94
N SER A 25 27.43 17.61 -28.59
CA SER A 25 27.41 17.07 -27.22
C SER A 25 28.23 17.93 -26.26
N VAL A 26 29.37 18.47 -26.70
CA VAL A 26 30.19 19.42 -25.92
C VAL A 26 29.45 20.75 -25.75
N LEU A 27 28.80 21.26 -26.80
CA LEU A 27 27.96 22.46 -26.72
C LEU A 27 26.74 22.25 -25.83
N TYR A 28 26.10 21.08 -25.88
CA TYR A 28 25.03 20.69 -24.98
C TYR A 28 25.52 20.57 -23.54
N MET A 29 26.69 19.98 -23.31
CA MET A 29 27.31 19.95 -21.99
C MET A 29 27.69 21.36 -21.51
N LEU A 30 28.13 22.27 -22.36
CA LEU A 30 28.42 23.67 -21.99
C LEU A 30 27.13 24.50 -21.76
N ALA A 31 26.05 24.18 -22.46
CA ALA A 31 24.75 24.84 -22.31
C ALA A 31 23.92 24.28 -21.15
N CYS A 32 24.14 23.00 -20.78
CA CYS A 32 23.45 22.29 -19.70
C CYS A 32 24.34 22.06 -18.47
N THR A 33 25.63 22.42 -18.50
CA THR A 33 26.38 22.66 -17.26
C THR A 33 25.67 23.79 -16.55
N PRO A 34 25.26 23.60 -15.28
CA PRO A 34 24.78 24.71 -14.48
C PRO A 34 25.85 25.79 -14.57
N ARG A 35 25.46 27.04 -14.89
CA ARG A 35 26.28 28.17 -14.44
C ARG A 35 26.37 28.00 -12.94
N GLY A 36 27.48 27.43 -12.48
CA GLY A 36 27.86 27.55 -11.10
C GLY A 36 27.96 29.05 -10.89
N ASP A 37 27.07 29.60 -10.07
CA ASP A 37 27.26 30.93 -9.53
C ASP A 37 28.65 30.95 -8.91
N SER A 38 29.58 31.55 -9.66
CA SER A 38 30.83 32.05 -9.15
C SER A 38 30.54 33.29 -8.33
N GLU A 39 29.79 33.10 -7.25
CA GLU A 39 29.91 33.81 -5.98
C GLU A 39 30.13 32.80 -4.84
N ARG A 40 30.82 31.69 -5.12
CA ARG A 40 31.67 31.07 -4.10
C ARG A 40 32.94 31.91 -3.96
N ARG A 41 32.84 33.03 -3.24
CA ARG A 41 33.98 33.51 -2.44
C ARG A 41 34.44 32.32 -1.61
N GLY A 42 35.68 31.90 -1.82
CA GLY A 42 36.27 30.77 -1.11
C GLY A 42 36.00 30.90 0.38
N LEU A 43 35.52 29.82 1.00
CA LEU A 43 35.55 29.66 2.46
C LEU A 43 37.00 29.91 2.90
N PRO A 44 37.30 30.96 3.69
CA PRO A 44 38.58 31.01 4.38
C PRO A 44 38.57 29.84 5.36
N GLY A 45 39.62 29.04 5.34
CA GLY A 45 39.87 28.04 6.37
C GLY A 45 39.63 28.66 7.74
N ALA A 46 38.92 27.92 8.59
CA ALA A 46 38.65 28.29 9.97
C ALA A 46 39.93 28.29 10.80
N SER A 47 40.74 29.33 10.64
CA SER A 47 41.88 29.66 11.50
C SER A 47 42.36 31.09 11.19
N GLY A 48 41.52 32.09 11.43
CA GLY A 48 41.92 33.51 11.33
C GLY A 48 40.81 34.49 11.76
N PRO A 49 41.15 35.65 12.38
CA PRO A 49 40.17 36.60 12.94
C PRO A 49 39.23 37.23 11.89
N THR A 50 39.60 37.20 10.61
CA THR A 50 38.91 37.88 9.51
C THR A 50 37.80 37.03 8.84
N GLY A 51 37.82 35.70 8.99
CA GLY A 51 36.80 34.81 8.40
C GLY A 51 35.45 34.82 9.14
N ARG A 52 35.46 35.12 10.45
CA ARG A 52 34.26 35.12 11.30
C ARG A 52 33.34 36.31 11.02
N ALA A 53 33.92 37.47 10.71
CA ALA A 53 33.18 38.69 10.37
C ALA A 53 32.49 38.60 9.00
N GLY A 54 33.16 38.00 7.99
CA GLY A 54 32.56 37.79 6.67
C GLY A 54 31.40 36.80 6.67
N TYR A 55 31.47 35.76 7.51
CA TYR A 55 30.38 34.80 7.68
C TYR A 55 29.17 35.42 8.39
N GLN A 56 29.39 36.31 9.38
CA GLN A 56 28.33 37.05 10.05
C GLN A 56 27.64 38.05 9.12
N ALA A 57 28.39 38.74 8.26
CA ALA A 57 27.83 39.67 7.28
C ALA A 57 26.93 38.94 6.26
N ALA A 58 27.33 37.78 5.77
CA ALA A 58 26.52 36.97 4.85
C ALA A 58 25.23 36.44 5.51
N LEU A 59 25.29 36.11 6.80
CA LEU A 59 24.11 35.72 7.59
C LEU A 59 23.12 36.88 7.75
N GLN A 60 23.63 38.08 8.05
CA GLN A 60 22.81 39.29 8.17
C GLN A 60 22.13 39.66 6.85
N GLU A 61 22.86 39.59 5.74
CA GLU A 61 22.30 39.85 4.41
C GLU A 61 21.19 38.86 4.04
N TRP A 62 21.36 37.59 4.40
CA TRP A 62 20.34 36.56 4.19
C TRP A 62 19.10 36.74 5.09
N GLU A 63 19.30 37.17 6.34
CA GLU A 63 18.22 37.52 7.26
C GLU A 63 17.42 38.74 6.78
N GLU A 64 18.10 39.75 6.21
CA GLU A 64 17.46 40.93 5.65
C GLU A 64 16.64 40.60 4.40
N GLN A 65 17.16 39.75 3.51
CA GLN A 65 16.42 39.25 2.35
C GLN A 65 15.18 38.46 2.76
N HIS A 66 15.31 37.56 3.75
CA HIS A 66 14.16 36.83 4.30
C HIS A 66 13.14 37.77 4.91
N ARG A 67 13.58 38.76 5.68
CA ARG A 67 12.70 39.76 6.31
C ARG A 67 11.95 40.58 5.26
N GLY A 68 12.62 40.96 4.17
CA GLY A 68 12.00 41.64 3.03
C GLY A 68 10.95 40.79 2.33
N TYR A 69 11.24 39.50 2.13
CA TYR A 69 10.30 38.55 1.52
C TYR A 69 9.07 38.31 2.41
N VAL A 70 9.28 38.11 3.72
CA VAL A 70 8.18 38.01 4.71
C VAL A 70 7.33 39.27 4.72
N GLY A 71 7.94 40.46 4.70
CA GLY A 71 7.22 41.73 4.63
C GLY A 71 6.44 41.93 3.32
N SER A 72 6.92 41.36 2.20
CA SER A 72 6.19 41.34 0.93
C SER A 72 4.95 40.43 1.01
N LEU A 73 5.12 39.21 1.53
CA LEU A 73 4.02 38.26 1.72
C LEU A 73 2.97 38.79 2.70
N GLN A 74 3.38 39.44 3.80
CA GLN A 74 2.45 40.07 4.74
C GLN A 74 1.61 41.16 4.08
N ARG A 75 2.19 41.97 3.18
CA ARG A 75 1.45 42.96 2.40
C ARG A 75 0.48 42.32 1.42
N GLN A 76 0.86 41.25 0.73
CA GLN A 76 -0.05 40.50 -0.14
C GLN A 76 -1.22 39.88 0.63
N ILE A 77 -0.97 39.34 1.84
CA ILE A 77 -2.02 38.79 2.70
C ILE A 77 -2.97 39.91 3.16
N ALA A 78 -2.44 41.09 3.52
CA ALA A 78 -3.25 42.23 3.91
C ALA A 78 -4.15 42.70 2.76
N GLN A 79 -3.58 42.83 1.55
CA GLN A 79 -4.32 43.23 0.36
C GLN A 79 -5.41 42.22 -0.02
N LEU A 80 -5.10 40.92 0.00
CA LEU A 80 -6.09 39.87 -0.28
C LEU A 80 -7.21 39.84 0.78
N LYS A 81 -6.91 40.13 2.05
CA LYS A 81 -7.94 40.23 3.09
C LYS A 81 -8.86 41.42 2.86
N GLU A 82 -8.31 42.55 2.43
CA GLU A 82 -9.07 43.76 2.12
C GLU A 82 -9.97 43.54 0.90
N GLU A 83 -9.44 42.97 -0.19
CA GLU A 83 -10.22 42.58 -1.37
C GLU A 83 -11.34 41.59 -1.02
N LEU A 84 -11.07 40.63 -0.12
CA LEU A 84 -12.05 39.66 0.32
C LEU A 84 -13.14 40.31 1.18
N GLN A 85 -12.79 41.26 2.06
CA GLN A 85 -13.77 42.06 2.80
C GLN A 85 -14.62 42.93 1.87
N GLU A 86 -14.02 43.55 0.85
CA GLU A 86 -14.72 44.38 -0.11
C GLU A 86 -15.71 43.55 -0.94
N ARG A 87 -15.28 42.39 -1.45
CA ARG A 87 -16.16 41.45 -2.16
C ARG A 87 -17.29 40.93 -1.26
N SER A 88 -16.99 40.71 0.02
CA SER A 88 -17.99 40.31 1.03
C SER A 88 -19.04 41.41 1.25
N ALA A 89 -18.61 42.67 1.31
CA ALA A 89 -19.50 43.81 1.43
C ALA A 89 -20.35 43.99 0.16
N GLN A 90 -19.76 43.85 -1.03
CA GLN A 90 -20.48 43.90 -2.31
C GLN A 90 -21.56 42.80 -2.40
N LEU A 91 -21.25 41.58 -1.94
CA LEU A 91 -22.21 40.48 -1.84
C LEU A 91 -23.35 40.77 -0.85
N ARG A 92 -23.04 41.35 0.32
CA ARG A 92 -24.06 41.78 1.29
C ARG A 92 -24.99 42.85 0.71
N THR A 93 -24.45 43.81 -0.03
CA THR A 93 -25.25 44.87 -0.70
C THR A 93 -26.12 44.30 -1.81
N ALA A 94 -25.60 43.36 -2.61
CA ALA A 94 -26.38 42.69 -3.65
C ALA A 94 -27.52 41.84 -3.07
N GLN A 95 -27.33 41.24 -1.89
CA GLN A 95 -28.38 40.51 -1.16
C GLN A 95 -29.45 41.43 -0.57
N HIS A 96 -29.10 42.63 -0.11
CA HIS A 96 -30.09 43.61 0.35
C HIS A 96 -31.05 44.11 -0.75
N LEU A 97 -30.61 44.08 -2.02
CA LEU A 97 -31.42 44.43 -3.19
C LEU A 97 -32.29 43.27 -3.71
N ALA A 98 -31.93 42.02 -3.40
CA ALA A 98 -32.67 40.82 -3.75
C ALA A 98 -33.37 40.28 -2.50
N GLY A 99 -34.60 40.75 -2.25
CA GLY A 99 -35.40 40.43 -1.05
C GLY A 99 -35.26 38.97 -0.55
N ASP A 100 -35.05 38.85 0.75
CA ASP A 100 -34.73 37.64 1.51
C ASP A 100 -35.67 36.45 1.25
N PRO A 101 -35.09 35.25 1.03
CA PRO A 101 -35.63 34.06 1.67
C PRO A 101 -34.59 33.21 2.42
N ALA A 102 -33.36 33.69 2.68
CA ALA A 102 -32.37 32.88 3.42
C ALA A 102 -31.47 33.77 4.29
N GLY A 103 -31.46 33.51 5.60
CA GLY A 103 -30.88 34.36 6.64
C GLY A 103 -29.41 34.76 6.48
N SER A 104 -28.93 35.57 7.44
CA SER A 104 -27.65 36.28 7.35
C SER A 104 -26.46 35.40 6.88
N PRO A 105 -25.53 35.94 6.07
CA PRO A 105 -24.40 35.18 5.51
C PRO A 105 -23.55 34.44 6.55
N GLU A 106 -23.40 35.02 7.75
CA GLU A 106 -22.68 34.42 8.88
C GLU A 106 -23.42 33.20 9.43
N ARG A 107 -24.75 33.23 9.46
CA ARG A 107 -25.59 32.09 9.87
C ARG A 107 -25.54 30.98 8.83
N ALA A 108 -25.64 31.32 7.54
CA ALA A 108 -25.48 30.36 6.46
C ALA A 108 -24.10 29.66 6.46
N GLN A 109 -23.03 30.39 6.80
CA GLN A 109 -21.68 29.83 6.92
C GLN A 109 -21.53 28.94 8.16
N ALA A 110 -22.12 29.33 9.30
CA ALA A 110 -22.17 28.49 10.49
C ALA A 110 -22.98 27.20 10.26
N ASP A 111 -24.12 27.30 9.57
CA ASP A 111 -24.98 26.16 9.22
C ASP A 111 -24.26 25.20 8.25
N LEU A 112 -23.51 25.73 7.27
CA LEU A 112 -22.67 24.91 6.39
C LEU A 112 -21.59 24.18 7.18
N LEU A 113 -20.86 24.87 8.06
CA LEU A 113 -19.82 24.22 8.89
C LEU A 113 -20.42 23.15 9.82
N ALA A 114 -21.60 23.41 10.38
CA ALA A 114 -22.33 22.43 11.18
C ALA A 114 -22.74 21.22 10.34
N PHE A 115 -23.24 21.44 9.11
CA PHE A 115 -23.55 20.37 8.17
C PHE A 115 -22.32 19.52 7.84
N LEU A 116 -21.18 20.13 7.50
CA LEU A 116 -19.95 19.40 7.19
C LEU A 116 -19.45 18.58 8.39
N ARG A 117 -19.51 19.14 9.60
CA ARG A 117 -19.20 18.40 10.84
C ARG A 117 -20.14 17.21 11.06
N SER A 118 -21.45 17.40 10.81
CA SER A 118 -22.42 16.32 10.93
C SER A 118 -22.15 15.15 9.96
N GLN A 119 -21.54 15.41 8.79
CA GLN A 119 -21.12 14.36 7.87
C GLN A 119 -19.95 13.54 8.42
N VAL A 120 -19.00 14.20 9.10
CA VAL A 120 -17.90 13.52 9.80
C VAL A 120 -18.44 12.59 10.89
N ASP A 121 -19.40 13.08 11.69
CA ASP A 121 -19.99 12.30 12.79
C ASP A 121 -20.79 11.08 12.29
N ARG A 122 -21.37 11.18 11.09
CA ARG A 122 -22.11 10.10 10.43
C ARG A 122 -21.22 9.11 9.68
N ALA A 123 -20.01 9.52 9.32
CA ALA A 123 -19.04 8.65 8.65
C ALA A 123 -18.47 7.63 9.63
N GLU A 124 -18.08 6.45 9.13
CA GLU A 124 -17.50 5.39 9.96
C GLU A 124 -16.04 5.73 10.31
N VAL A 125 -15.86 6.79 11.09
CA VAL A 125 -14.55 7.34 11.50
C VAL A 125 -14.21 6.93 12.93
N HIS A 126 -15.21 6.98 13.83
CA HIS A 126 -15.01 6.77 15.27
C HIS A 126 -15.44 5.38 15.76
N ALA A 127 -16.42 4.77 15.11
CA ALA A 127 -16.97 3.46 15.46
C ALA A 127 -17.43 2.73 14.20
N GLY A 128 -17.44 1.39 14.26
CA GLY A 128 -17.92 0.55 13.15
C GLY A 128 -19.43 0.67 12.99
N VAL A 129 -19.90 0.61 11.74
CA VAL A 129 -21.33 0.53 11.42
C VAL A 129 -21.69 -0.93 11.16
N LYS A 130 -22.72 -1.42 11.83
CA LYS A 130 -23.19 -2.81 11.63
C LYS A 130 -23.66 -3.00 10.19
N GLN A 131 -23.05 -3.95 9.49
CA GLN A 131 -23.41 -4.29 8.12
C GLN A 131 -24.14 -5.64 8.08
N ALA A 132 -25.17 -5.75 7.25
CA ALA A 132 -25.94 -6.99 7.12
C ALA A 132 -25.11 -8.13 6.53
N THR A 133 -24.30 -7.82 5.51
CA THR A 133 -23.46 -8.77 4.77
C THR A 133 -22.14 -8.15 4.35
N GLU A 134 -21.19 -8.99 3.96
CA GLU A 134 -19.90 -8.62 3.38
C GLU A 134 -20.02 -7.74 2.13
N TYR A 135 -21.12 -7.85 1.39
CA TYR A 135 -21.34 -7.07 0.17
C TYR A 135 -21.74 -5.62 0.43
N ALA A 136 -22.20 -5.32 1.65
CA ALA A 136 -22.52 -3.94 2.06
C ALA A 136 -21.28 -3.18 2.57
N ALA A 137 -20.20 -3.91 2.89
CA ALA A 137 -18.97 -3.30 3.37
C ALA A 137 -18.23 -2.61 2.23
N VAL A 138 -18.06 -1.28 2.33
CA VAL A 138 -17.24 -0.52 1.39
C VAL A 138 -15.77 -0.64 1.81
N PRO A 139 -14.88 -1.22 0.97
CA PRO A 139 -13.47 -1.35 1.29
C PRO A 139 -12.72 -0.02 1.12
N PHE A 140 -11.53 0.05 1.70
CA PHE A 140 -10.57 1.12 1.47
C PHE A 140 -9.66 0.77 0.29
N ASP A 141 -9.32 1.78 -0.50
CA ASP A 141 -8.16 1.73 -1.39
C ASP A 141 -6.90 2.14 -0.62
N SER A 142 -5.72 1.69 -1.07
CA SER A 142 -4.44 2.07 -0.45
C SER A 142 -3.52 2.78 -1.43
N PHE A 143 -2.60 3.59 -0.93
CA PHE A 143 -1.67 4.34 -1.76
C PHE A 143 -0.37 4.71 -1.06
N THR A 144 0.64 4.97 -1.88
CA THR A 144 1.90 5.64 -1.51
C THR A 144 2.03 6.93 -2.33
N LEU A 145 3.13 7.68 -2.16
CA LEU A 145 3.39 8.86 -3.00
C LEU A 145 3.37 8.56 -4.51
N GLN A 146 3.69 7.32 -4.90
CA GLN A 146 3.93 6.97 -6.30
C GLN A 146 2.83 6.11 -6.93
N LYS A 147 2.05 5.40 -6.11
CA LYS A 147 1.19 4.30 -6.56
C LYS A 147 -0.11 4.26 -5.78
N VAL A 148 -1.18 3.89 -6.46
CA VAL A 148 -2.50 3.62 -5.90
C VAL A 148 -2.84 2.16 -6.18
N TYR A 149 -3.40 1.48 -5.19
CA TYR A 149 -3.85 0.10 -5.27
C TYR A 149 -5.35 0.08 -4.99
N GLN A 150 -6.12 -0.35 -5.99
CA GLN A 150 -7.59 -0.31 -5.96
C GLN A 150 -8.17 -1.70 -6.18
N LEU A 151 -9.27 -2.00 -5.49
CA LEU A 151 -10.03 -3.23 -5.72
C LEU A 151 -10.93 -3.10 -6.95
N GLU A 152 -11.67 -2.00 -7.04
CA GLU A 152 -12.48 -1.66 -8.21
C GLU A 152 -11.61 -1.02 -9.29
N THR A 153 -11.13 -1.85 -10.21
CA THR A 153 -10.15 -1.44 -11.23
C THR A 153 -10.77 -0.89 -12.52
N GLY A 154 -12.06 -0.52 -12.49
CA GLY A 154 -12.79 0.06 -13.63
C GLY A 154 -12.62 -0.75 -14.94
N LEU A 155 -12.54 -0.05 -16.07
CA LEU A 155 -12.36 -0.68 -17.40
C LEU A 155 -10.90 -1.08 -17.69
N THR A 156 -9.92 -0.40 -17.10
CA THR A 156 -8.48 -0.61 -17.35
C THR A 156 -7.97 -1.89 -16.67
N ARG A 157 -8.56 -2.25 -15.53
CA ARG A 157 -8.28 -3.46 -14.74
C ARG A 157 -6.84 -3.57 -14.25
N HIS A 158 -6.18 -2.47 -13.91
CA HIS A 158 -4.82 -2.50 -13.37
C HIS A 158 -4.84 -2.55 -11.84
N PRO A 159 -4.28 -3.59 -11.20
CA PRO A 159 -4.21 -3.70 -9.74
C PRO A 159 -3.33 -2.63 -9.07
N GLU A 160 -2.31 -2.16 -9.79
CA GLU A 160 -1.43 -1.07 -9.40
C GLU A 160 -1.45 -0.03 -10.51
N GLU A 161 -1.76 1.21 -10.14
CA GLU A 161 -1.73 2.33 -11.07
C GLU A 161 -0.83 3.45 -10.50
N LYS A 162 -0.06 4.09 -11.38
CA LYS A 162 0.37 5.46 -11.07
C LYS A 162 -0.90 6.30 -11.08
N PRO A 163 -1.06 7.31 -10.21
CA PRO A 163 -2.16 8.26 -10.32
C PRO A 163 -1.96 9.09 -11.60
N VAL A 164 -2.29 8.52 -12.76
CA VAL A 164 -2.13 9.12 -14.09
C VAL A 164 -3.29 10.08 -14.36
N ARG A 165 -4.48 9.74 -13.86
CA ARG A 165 -5.64 10.62 -13.94
C ARG A 165 -5.39 11.83 -13.05
N LYS A 166 -5.36 13.01 -13.67
CA LYS A 166 -4.96 14.27 -13.03
C LYS A 166 -5.82 14.58 -11.80
N ASP A 167 -7.13 14.38 -11.89
CA ASP A 167 -8.08 14.60 -10.80
C ASP A 167 -7.77 13.74 -9.55
N LYS A 168 -7.66 12.42 -9.69
CA LYS A 168 -7.32 11.53 -8.56
C LYS A 168 -5.95 11.83 -7.99
N ARG A 169 -4.98 12.16 -8.84
CA ARG A 169 -3.63 12.51 -8.39
C ARG A 169 -3.65 13.77 -7.55
N ASP A 170 -4.29 14.81 -8.06
CA ASP A 170 -4.31 16.13 -7.43
C ASP A 170 -5.08 16.03 -6.09
N GLU A 171 -6.14 15.20 -6.00
CA GLU A 171 -6.84 14.90 -4.74
C GLU A 171 -5.95 14.24 -3.68
N LEU A 172 -5.21 13.17 -4.03
CA LEU A 172 -4.33 12.49 -3.07
C LEU A 172 -3.16 13.38 -2.63
N VAL A 173 -2.63 14.19 -3.55
CA VAL A 173 -1.58 15.17 -3.25
C VAL A 173 -2.10 16.25 -2.30
N GLU A 174 -3.32 16.76 -2.52
CA GLU A 174 -3.97 17.73 -1.62
C GLU A 174 -4.14 17.15 -0.21
N ALA A 175 -4.56 15.88 -0.10
CA ALA A 175 -4.71 15.21 1.20
C ALA A 175 -3.36 15.06 1.93
N ILE A 176 -2.30 14.65 1.22
CA ILE A 176 -0.94 14.55 1.80
C ILE A 176 -0.43 15.93 2.22
N GLN A 177 -0.62 16.96 1.38
CA GLN A 177 -0.18 18.31 1.68
C GLN A 177 -0.92 18.87 2.90
N SER A 178 -2.24 18.74 2.93
CA SER A 178 -3.07 19.13 4.07
C SER A 178 -2.62 18.43 5.35
N ALA A 179 -2.17 17.17 5.24
CA ALA A 179 -1.66 16.45 6.40
C ALA A 179 -0.30 16.95 6.89
N VAL A 180 0.62 17.23 5.97
CA VAL A 180 1.93 17.81 6.29
C VAL A 180 1.77 19.19 6.93
N GLU A 181 0.91 20.04 6.37
CA GLU A 181 0.59 21.36 6.93
C GLU A 181 -0.02 21.24 8.33
N ALA A 182 -0.95 20.31 8.53
CA ALA A 182 -1.56 20.07 9.84
C ALA A 182 -0.55 19.57 10.88
N LEU A 183 0.39 18.69 10.50
CA LEU A 183 1.43 18.15 11.37
C LEU A 183 2.46 19.21 11.78
N ASN A 184 2.74 20.17 10.90
CA ASN A 184 3.68 21.27 11.13
C ASN A 184 3.01 22.53 11.70
N SER A 185 1.70 22.50 11.94
CA SER A 185 0.99 23.67 12.47
C SER A 185 1.46 23.98 13.90
N PRO A 186 1.58 25.26 14.30
CA PRO A 186 2.08 25.66 15.62
C PRO A 186 1.27 25.08 16.79
N ALA A 187 -0.01 24.79 16.56
CA ALA A 187 -0.89 24.18 17.56
C ALA A 187 -0.56 22.70 17.83
N GLU A 188 0.21 22.06 16.95
CA GLU A 188 0.41 20.62 16.90
C GLU A 188 1.87 20.20 16.93
N SER A 189 2.78 21.09 16.54
CA SER A 189 4.23 20.86 16.55
C SER A 189 4.80 21.20 17.93
N SER A 190 5.50 20.25 18.56
CA SER A 190 6.36 20.59 19.69
C SER A 190 7.56 21.42 19.22
N PRO A 191 8.12 22.33 20.05
CA PRO A 191 9.25 23.18 19.66
C PRO A 191 10.48 22.39 19.15
N ASP A 192 10.69 21.18 19.68
CA ASP A 192 11.81 20.31 19.34
C ASP A 192 11.47 19.27 18.24
N GLN A 193 10.24 19.30 17.71
CA GLN A 193 9.81 18.35 16.70
C GLN A 193 10.36 18.75 15.33
N ARG A 194 11.02 17.80 14.66
CA ARG A 194 11.46 18.03 13.27
C ARG A 194 10.25 18.30 12.37
N PRO A 195 10.39 19.16 11.35
CA PRO A 195 9.31 19.37 10.39
C PRO A 195 9.04 18.10 9.59
N TYR A 196 7.76 17.78 9.41
CA TYR A 196 7.30 16.70 8.56
C TYR A 196 7.30 17.16 7.11
N THR A 197 7.63 16.24 6.20
CA THR A 197 7.61 16.47 4.76
C THR A 197 6.83 15.37 4.07
N ALA A 198 6.53 15.54 2.78
CA ALA A 198 5.94 14.46 1.99
C ALA A 198 6.81 13.19 2.00
N SER A 199 8.14 13.29 2.17
CA SER A 199 9.03 12.13 2.22
C SER A 199 8.84 11.25 3.48
N ASP A 200 8.25 11.81 4.54
CA ASP A 200 7.91 11.08 5.76
C ASP A 200 6.64 10.23 5.61
N PHE A 201 5.84 10.48 4.58
CA PHE A 201 4.65 9.69 4.28
C PHE A 201 5.02 8.26 3.87
N ILE A 202 4.44 7.28 4.55
CA ILE A 202 4.72 5.86 4.32
C ILE A 202 3.63 5.25 3.46
N GLU A 203 2.39 5.36 3.92
CA GLU A 203 1.21 4.80 3.27
C GLU A 203 -0.06 5.52 3.74
N GLY A 204 -1.05 5.53 2.86
CA GLY A 204 -2.38 6.02 3.15
C GLY A 204 -3.43 5.01 2.73
N ILE A 205 -4.56 5.04 3.41
CA ILE A 205 -5.79 4.36 2.99
C ILE A 205 -6.89 5.40 2.86
N TYR A 206 -7.77 5.23 1.88
CA TYR A 206 -8.94 6.08 1.72
C TYR A 206 -10.17 5.30 1.31
N ARG A 207 -11.33 5.84 1.66
CA ARG A 207 -12.63 5.26 1.32
C ARG A 207 -13.64 6.35 1.10
N THR A 208 -14.38 6.26 0.00
CA THR A 208 -15.45 7.21 -0.33
C THR A 208 -16.81 6.58 -0.07
N GLU A 209 -17.54 7.16 0.89
CA GLU A 209 -18.95 6.87 1.12
C GLU A 209 -19.78 7.84 0.26
N ARG A 210 -20.56 7.31 -0.67
CA ARG A 210 -21.21 8.09 -1.74
C ARG A 210 -22.15 9.18 -1.25
N ASP A 211 -22.66 9.07 -0.03
CA ASP A 211 -23.59 9.99 0.61
C ASP A 211 -22.96 10.87 1.69
N LYS A 212 -21.66 10.70 2.00
CA LYS A 212 -20.99 11.41 3.11
C LYS A 212 -19.71 12.13 2.69
N GLY A 213 -18.87 11.47 1.88
CA GLY A 213 -17.56 11.97 1.49
C GLY A 213 -16.44 10.93 1.58
N THR A 214 -15.19 11.41 1.52
CA THR A 214 -13.99 10.57 1.52
C THR A 214 -13.23 10.67 2.83
N LEU A 215 -13.04 9.52 3.50
CA LEU A 215 -12.17 9.37 4.65
C LEU A 215 -10.75 9.03 4.19
N TYR A 216 -9.75 9.67 4.80
CA TYR A 216 -8.32 9.41 4.60
C TYR A 216 -7.67 9.09 5.94
N GLU A 217 -6.92 7.98 6.01
CA GLU A 217 -5.96 7.72 7.09
C GLU A 217 -4.55 7.71 6.52
N LEU A 218 -3.75 8.70 6.91
CA LEU A 218 -2.41 8.94 6.38
C LEU A 218 -1.37 8.65 7.46
N THR A 219 -0.44 7.73 7.17
CA THR A 219 0.60 7.34 8.14
C THR A 219 1.96 7.88 7.73
N PHE A 220 2.59 8.59 8.66
CA PHE A 220 3.90 9.19 8.54
C PHE A 220 4.89 8.53 9.50
N ARG A 221 6.16 8.53 9.13
CA ARG A 221 7.28 8.10 9.98
C ARG A 221 7.46 9.07 11.15
N GLY A 222 7.54 8.54 12.37
CA GLY A 222 7.92 9.31 13.54
C GLY A 222 9.43 9.57 13.62
N ASP A 223 9.88 10.07 14.76
CA ASP A 223 11.29 10.44 14.96
C ASP A 223 12.18 9.24 15.30
N HIS A 224 11.60 8.25 15.98
CA HIS A 224 12.28 7.03 16.34
C HIS A 224 11.75 5.80 15.59
N LYS A 225 12.54 4.72 15.58
CA LYS A 225 12.15 3.44 14.99
C LYS A 225 10.84 2.95 15.63
N HIS A 226 9.91 2.48 14.80
CA HIS A 226 8.58 2.01 15.21
C HIS A 226 7.63 3.07 15.79
N GLN A 227 8.00 4.36 15.72
CA GLN A 227 7.07 5.45 15.97
C GLN A 227 6.48 5.95 14.66
N PHE A 228 5.20 6.28 14.70
CA PHE A 228 4.43 6.75 13.56
C PHE A 228 3.49 7.86 13.98
N ARG A 229 3.18 8.76 13.05
CA ARG A 229 2.10 9.74 13.18
C ARG A 229 1.00 9.37 12.21
N ARG A 230 -0.23 9.25 12.70
CA ARG A 230 -1.39 9.04 11.83
C ARG A 230 -2.27 10.27 11.86
N LEU A 231 -2.63 10.75 10.68
CA LEU A 231 -3.61 11.81 10.52
C LEU A 231 -4.86 11.25 9.84
N VAL A 232 -6.00 11.51 10.45
CA VAL A 232 -7.30 11.18 9.92
C VAL A 232 -7.90 12.47 9.36
N LEU A 233 -8.10 12.49 8.05
CA LEU A 233 -8.73 13.59 7.33
C LEU A 233 -10.06 13.12 6.76
N PHE A 234 -11.03 14.02 6.68
CA PHE A 234 -12.30 13.76 6.04
C PHE A 234 -12.59 14.86 5.03
N ARG A 235 -12.86 14.47 3.79
CA ARG A 235 -13.32 15.35 2.73
C ARG A 235 -14.82 15.13 2.54
N PRO A 236 -15.69 15.97 3.12
CA PRO A 236 -17.11 15.99 2.76
C PRO A 236 -17.26 16.45 1.29
N PHE A 237 -18.47 16.78 0.85
CA PHE A 237 -18.69 17.48 -0.43
C PHE A 237 -18.22 18.95 -0.38
N GLY A 238 -17.00 19.18 0.10
CA GLY A 238 -16.40 20.47 0.44
C GLY A 238 -14.89 20.36 0.74
N PRO A 239 -14.32 21.30 1.51
CA PRO A 239 -12.89 21.30 1.81
C PRO A 239 -12.49 20.16 2.76
N ILE A 240 -11.23 19.71 2.67
CA ILE A 240 -10.68 18.70 3.57
C ILE A 240 -10.66 19.22 5.01
N MET A 241 -11.11 18.38 5.94
CA MET A 241 -11.14 18.68 7.37
C MET A 241 -10.24 17.70 8.12
N LYS A 242 -9.45 18.21 9.07
CA LYS A 242 -8.74 17.37 10.03
C LYS A 242 -9.72 16.83 11.06
N VAL A 243 -9.79 15.51 11.18
CA VAL A 243 -10.62 14.84 12.19
C VAL A 243 -9.80 14.49 13.42
N LYS A 244 -8.65 13.83 13.23
CA LYS A 244 -7.84 13.34 14.35
C LYS A 244 -6.37 13.24 14.00
N LYS A 245 -5.51 13.44 15.01
CA LYS A 245 -4.09 13.10 15.00
C LYS A 245 -3.83 12.02 16.05
N GLU A 246 -3.00 11.05 15.70
CA GLU A 246 -2.60 9.96 16.59
C GLU A 246 -1.08 9.82 16.59
N GLU A 247 -0.52 9.63 17.78
CA GLU A 247 0.86 9.22 17.96
C GLU A 247 0.88 7.72 18.25
N LEU A 248 1.56 6.95 17.40
CA LEU A 248 1.53 5.51 17.42
C LEU A 248 2.93 4.98 17.68
N ASN A 249 3.12 4.31 18.82
CA ASN A 249 4.36 3.60 19.12
C ASN A 249 4.11 2.09 19.06
N MET A 250 4.76 1.43 18.10
CA MET A 250 4.60 0.01 17.86
C MET A 250 5.78 -0.83 18.38
N ALA A 251 6.73 -0.23 19.10
CA ALA A 251 7.97 -0.90 19.52
C ALA A 251 7.74 -2.20 20.32
N SER A 252 6.69 -2.25 21.15
CA SER A 252 6.33 -3.41 21.98
C SER A 252 5.23 -4.29 21.40
N THR A 253 4.69 -3.95 20.22
CA THR A 253 3.56 -4.68 19.62
C THR A 253 4.04 -5.96 18.94
N LEU A 254 3.94 -7.08 19.66
CA LEU A 254 4.23 -8.42 19.15
C LEU A 254 3.11 -8.91 18.22
N VAL A 255 3.48 -9.49 17.07
CA VAL A 255 2.55 -10.19 16.18
C VAL A 255 2.73 -11.70 16.34
N ASN A 256 1.69 -12.41 16.77
CA ASN A 256 1.65 -13.87 16.74
C ASN A 256 1.07 -14.35 15.40
N ILE A 257 1.94 -14.88 14.55
CA ILE A 257 1.57 -15.44 13.25
C ILE A 257 1.12 -16.89 13.47
N ILE A 258 -0.14 -17.19 13.20
CA ILE A 258 -0.71 -18.53 13.38
C ILE A 258 -0.86 -19.19 12.02
N VAL A 259 -0.18 -20.34 11.85
CA VAL A 259 -0.13 -21.11 10.60
C VAL A 259 -0.68 -22.52 10.86
N PRO A 260 -1.89 -22.85 10.39
CA PRO A 260 -2.39 -24.21 10.37
C PRO A 260 -1.73 -24.98 9.23
N LEU A 261 -1.30 -26.23 9.47
CA LEU A 261 -0.51 -27.01 8.51
C LEU A 261 -0.88 -28.50 8.52
N ALA A 262 -0.88 -29.13 7.36
CA ALA A 262 -0.94 -30.58 7.18
C ALA A 262 -0.30 -30.98 5.84
N ARG A 263 0.55 -32.02 5.81
CA ARG A 263 1.10 -32.65 4.57
C ARG A 263 1.62 -31.65 3.52
N ARG A 264 2.32 -30.60 3.97
CA ARG A 264 2.75 -29.44 3.16
C ARG A 264 4.16 -29.00 3.55
N VAL A 265 5.04 -29.94 3.91
CA VAL A 265 6.41 -29.62 4.39
C VAL A 265 7.22 -28.75 3.41
N ASP A 266 7.07 -28.95 2.10
CA ASP A 266 7.80 -28.16 1.10
C ASP A 266 7.36 -26.69 1.08
N LYS A 267 6.06 -26.45 1.18
CA LYS A 267 5.51 -25.09 1.31
C LYS A 267 5.90 -24.46 2.63
N PHE A 268 5.93 -25.26 3.71
CA PHE A 268 6.43 -24.79 4.99
C PHE A 268 7.92 -24.41 4.96
N ARG A 269 8.74 -25.13 4.20
CA ARG A 269 10.16 -24.77 4.01
C ARG A 269 10.30 -23.42 3.31
N GLN A 270 9.50 -23.16 2.27
CA GLN A 270 9.44 -21.87 1.59
C GLN A 270 8.95 -20.75 2.52
N PHE A 271 7.87 -21.00 3.27
CA PHE A 271 7.36 -20.07 4.29
C PHE A 271 8.45 -19.73 5.31
N MET A 272 9.20 -20.72 5.81
CA MET A 272 10.26 -20.52 6.80
C MET A 272 11.49 -19.80 6.23
N GLN A 273 11.73 -19.83 4.92
CA GLN A 273 12.71 -18.95 4.28
C GLN A 273 12.26 -17.48 4.39
N ASN A 274 11.03 -17.18 3.98
CA ASN A 274 10.45 -15.85 4.12
C ASN A 274 10.40 -15.38 5.59
N PHE A 275 9.99 -16.26 6.51
CA PHE A 275 9.90 -15.95 7.94
C PHE A 275 11.26 -15.56 8.52
N ARG A 276 12.34 -16.26 8.16
CA ARG A 276 13.69 -15.93 8.64
C ARG A 276 14.12 -14.54 8.19
N GLU A 277 13.91 -14.20 6.94
CA GLU A 277 14.30 -12.91 6.38
C GLU A 277 13.42 -11.77 6.90
N MET A 278 12.10 -11.88 6.72
CA MET A 278 11.18 -10.77 6.98
C MET A 278 10.83 -10.63 8.47
N CYS A 279 10.75 -11.73 9.20
CA CYS A 279 10.30 -11.72 10.59
C CYS A 279 11.45 -11.70 11.59
N ILE A 280 12.46 -12.55 11.41
CA ILE A 280 13.58 -12.65 12.36
C ILE A 280 14.62 -11.55 12.09
N GLN A 281 15.09 -11.41 10.85
CA GLN A 281 16.17 -10.47 10.52
C GLN A 281 15.68 -9.02 10.43
N GLN A 282 14.53 -8.77 9.80
CA GLN A 282 14.06 -7.40 9.56
C GLN A 282 13.15 -6.84 10.68
N ASP A 283 12.13 -7.59 11.13
CA ASP A 283 11.16 -7.08 12.12
C ASP A 283 11.63 -7.29 13.58
N GLY A 284 11.89 -8.54 13.95
CA GLY A 284 12.30 -8.95 15.30
C GLY A 284 11.17 -9.04 16.34
N ARG A 285 9.96 -8.53 16.07
CA ARG A 285 8.82 -8.50 17.02
C ARG A 285 7.70 -9.44 16.59
N VAL A 286 8.03 -10.71 16.44
CA VAL A 286 7.10 -11.76 16.02
C VAL A 286 7.16 -12.99 16.92
N HIS A 287 6.05 -13.72 16.96
CA HIS A 287 5.95 -15.08 17.46
C HIS A 287 5.33 -15.97 16.38
N LEU A 288 5.79 -17.20 16.23
CA LEU A 288 5.23 -18.16 15.26
C LEU A 288 4.49 -19.27 15.98
N THR A 289 3.19 -19.41 15.75
CA THR A 289 2.40 -20.55 16.22
C THR A 289 2.08 -21.47 15.05
N VAL A 290 2.67 -22.66 15.02
CA VAL A 290 2.37 -23.69 14.03
C VAL A 290 1.40 -24.69 14.62
N VAL A 291 0.22 -24.85 14.00
CA VAL A 291 -0.78 -25.83 14.41
C VAL A 291 -0.80 -26.95 13.38
N TYR A 292 -0.23 -28.10 13.75
CA TYR A 292 0.03 -29.20 12.83
C TYR A 292 -1.03 -30.30 12.97
N PHE A 293 -1.65 -30.71 11.87
CA PHE A 293 -2.63 -31.80 11.84
C PHE A 293 -2.02 -33.11 11.33
N GLY A 294 -2.24 -34.18 12.07
CA GLY A 294 -1.77 -35.52 11.73
C GLY A 294 -0.34 -35.81 12.20
N LYS A 295 0.19 -36.96 11.79
CA LYS A 295 1.52 -37.46 12.21
C LYS A 295 2.56 -37.47 11.09
N GLU A 296 2.10 -37.58 9.85
CA GLU A 296 2.95 -37.59 8.65
C GLU A 296 3.74 -36.29 8.56
N GLU A 297 4.99 -36.30 8.08
CA GLU A 297 5.88 -35.13 7.93
C GLU A 297 6.11 -34.27 9.20
N MET A 298 5.49 -34.61 10.34
CA MET A 298 5.51 -33.79 11.56
C MET A 298 6.93 -33.60 12.08
N ASN A 299 7.74 -34.67 12.04
CA ASN A 299 9.14 -34.62 12.49
C ASN A 299 9.99 -33.73 11.60
N GLU A 300 9.72 -33.66 10.29
CA GLU A 300 10.42 -32.76 9.38
C GLU A 300 10.07 -31.30 9.66
N VAL A 301 8.78 -31.00 9.89
CA VAL A 301 8.33 -29.67 10.28
C VAL A 301 8.98 -29.22 11.59
N LYS A 302 9.03 -30.10 12.59
CA LYS A 302 9.76 -29.85 13.85
C LYS A 302 11.25 -29.61 13.59
N GLY A 303 11.87 -30.43 12.75
CA GLY A 303 13.28 -30.27 12.37
C GLY A 303 13.57 -28.92 11.69
N ILE A 304 12.66 -28.41 10.85
CA ILE A 304 12.77 -27.08 10.23
C ILE A 304 12.71 -25.97 11.30
N LEU A 305 11.79 -26.08 12.26
CA LEU A 305 11.67 -25.13 13.38
C LEU A 305 12.92 -25.16 14.27
N GLU A 306 13.41 -26.34 14.64
CA GLU A 306 14.61 -26.52 15.46
C GLU A 306 15.89 -26.04 14.75
N ASN A 307 16.00 -26.26 13.44
CA ASN A 307 17.10 -25.72 12.64
C ASN A 307 17.05 -24.18 12.65
N THR A 308 15.87 -23.60 12.38
CA THR A 308 15.68 -22.15 12.44
C THR A 308 16.02 -21.58 13.82
N SER A 309 15.60 -22.27 14.88
CA SER A 309 15.89 -21.87 16.26
C SER A 309 17.38 -21.85 16.54
N ARG A 310 18.12 -22.88 16.13
CA ARG A 310 19.58 -22.98 16.29
C ARG A 310 20.33 -21.97 15.43
N ALA A 311 19.99 -21.86 14.15
CA ALA A 311 20.69 -21.02 13.20
C ALA A 311 20.49 -19.51 13.44
N ALA A 312 19.30 -19.10 13.92
CA ALA A 312 18.95 -17.70 14.10
C ALA A 312 18.77 -17.29 15.57
N ASN A 313 19.10 -18.17 16.54
CA ASN A 313 18.84 -18.01 17.97
C ASN A 313 17.39 -17.56 18.27
N PHE A 314 16.43 -18.08 17.52
CA PHE A 314 15.03 -17.69 17.60
C PHE A 314 14.24 -18.67 18.46
N ARG A 315 13.66 -18.18 19.57
CA ARG A 315 12.91 -19.02 20.54
C ARG A 315 11.42 -18.69 20.59
N ASN A 316 10.95 -17.68 19.86
CA ASN A 316 9.56 -17.22 19.91
C ASN A 316 8.68 -18.03 18.95
N PHE A 317 8.57 -19.33 19.19
CA PHE A 317 7.64 -20.18 18.45
C PHE A 317 6.90 -21.16 19.36
N THR A 318 5.76 -21.64 18.88
CA THR A 318 4.94 -22.66 19.53
C THR A 318 4.50 -23.66 18.48
N PHE A 319 4.66 -24.95 18.79
CA PHE A 319 4.22 -26.04 17.94
C PHE A 319 3.10 -26.81 18.63
N ILE A 320 1.92 -26.89 18.00
CA ILE A 320 0.73 -27.52 18.55
C ILE A 320 0.33 -28.69 17.65
N PRO A 321 0.59 -29.95 18.05
CA PRO A 321 0.12 -31.11 17.31
C PRO A 321 -1.37 -31.36 17.58
N LEU A 322 -2.14 -31.61 16.53
CA LEU A 322 -3.55 -31.98 16.57
C LEU A 322 -3.77 -33.31 15.84
N ASN A 323 -4.57 -34.17 16.45
CA ASN A 323 -5.06 -35.39 15.80
C ASN A 323 -6.33 -35.07 14.98
N GLY A 324 -6.48 -35.79 13.87
CA GLY A 324 -7.61 -35.68 12.95
C GLY A 324 -7.26 -35.01 11.62
N GLU A 325 -8.26 -34.88 10.77
CA GLU A 325 -8.13 -34.23 9.47
C GLU A 325 -7.91 -32.72 9.60
N PHE A 326 -7.27 -32.16 8.58
CA PHE A 326 -6.99 -30.73 8.51
C PHE A 326 -8.30 -29.94 8.46
N SER A 327 -8.45 -28.99 9.39
CA SER A 327 -9.48 -27.95 9.34
C SER A 327 -8.83 -26.61 9.64
N ARG A 328 -8.89 -25.71 8.66
CA ARG A 328 -8.26 -24.39 8.73
C ARG A 328 -8.80 -23.56 9.89
N GLY A 329 -10.12 -23.40 9.98
CA GLY A 329 -10.79 -22.67 11.05
C GLY A 329 -10.47 -23.23 12.44
N ARG A 330 -10.53 -24.57 12.61
CA ARG A 330 -10.15 -25.23 13.86
C ARG A 330 -8.69 -24.98 14.22
N GLY A 331 -7.78 -25.05 13.24
CA GLY A 331 -6.35 -24.83 13.47
C GLY A 331 -6.06 -23.41 13.94
N LEU A 332 -6.66 -22.42 13.27
CA LEU A 332 -6.53 -21.00 13.65
C LEU A 332 -7.14 -20.71 15.02
N ASP A 333 -8.33 -21.26 15.33
CA ASP A 333 -9.00 -21.09 16.62
C ASP A 333 -8.16 -21.68 17.77
N VAL A 334 -7.66 -22.91 17.61
CA VAL A 334 -6.77 -23.55 18.59
C VAL A 334 -5.50 -22.74 18.78
N GLY A 335 -4.87 -22.29 17.69
CA GLY A 335 -3.66 -21.47 17.76
C GLY A 335 -3.87 -20.13 18.49
N ALA A 336 -5.00 -19.48 18.25
CA ALA A 336 -5.38 -18.23 18.93
C ALA A 336 -5.63 -18.45 20.42
N ARG A 337 -6.34 -19.53 20.78
CA ARG A 337 -6.69 -19.84 22.17
C ARG A 337 -5.51 -20.35 22.99
N ALA A 338 -4.59 -21.08 22.37
CA ALA A 338 -3.40 -21.63 23.02
C ALA A 338 -2.42 -20.56 23.51
N TRP A 339 -2.51 -19.32 22.99
CA TRP A 339 -1.73 -18.20 23.50
C TRP A 339 -2.03 -17.95 24.98
N ARG A 340 -1.00 -18.07 25.83
CA ARG A 340 -1.08 -17.89 27.29
C ARG A 340 -0.63 -16.50 27.77
N GLY A 341 -0.05 -15.69 26.89
CA GLY A 341 0.35 -14.32 27.24
C GLY A 341 -0.86 -13.39 27.37
N GLY A 342 -0.59 -12.11 27.58
CA GLY A 342 -1.61 -11.06 27.54
C GLY A 342 -2.26 -10.88 26.17
N ASN A 343 -3.01 -9.80 25.99
CA ASN A 343 -3.64 -9.49 24.71
C ASN A 343 -2.58 -9.26 23.62
N VAL A 344 -2.56 -10.13 22.61
CA VAL A 344 -1.58 -10.12 21.52
C VAL A 344 -2.28 -9.84 20.18
N LEU A 345 -1.57 -9.22 19.25
CA LEU A 345 -2.02 -9.11 17.87
C LEU A 345 -1.79 -10.44 17.15
N LEU A 346 -2.87 -11.05 16.68
CA LEU A 346 -2.86 -12.28 15.90
C LEU A 346 -2.80 -11.94 14.42
N PHE A 347 -1.98 -12.65 13.65
CA PHE A 347 -2.07 -12.70 12.20
C PHE A 347 -2.40 -14.13 11.77
N PHE A 348 -3.60 -14.34 11.24
CA PHE A 348 -4.00 -15.61 10.63
C PHE A 348 -3.40 -15.71 9.23
N CYS A 349 -2.59 -16.73 9.01
CA CYS A 349 -1.75 -16.82 7.82
C CYS A 349 -1.73 -18.25 7.27
N ASP A 350 -1.93 -18.39 5.97
CA ASP A 350 -1.76 -19.67 5.29
C ASP A 350 -0.27 -19.89 4.94
N VAL A 351 0.15 -21.14 4.80
CA VAL A 351 1.55 -21.48 4.55
C VAL A 351 2.07 -20.98 3.18
N ASP A 352 1.18 -20.76 2.21
CA ASP A 352 1.51 -20.30 0.86
C ASP A 352 1.50 -18.76 0.73
N ILE A 353 1.46 -18.05 1.85
CA ILE A 353 1.50 -16.58 1.88
C ILE A 353 2.94 -16.11 2.00
N TYR A 354 3.33 -15.25 1.05
CA TYR A 354 4.52 -14.43 1.17
C TYR A 354 4.14 -13.06 1.72
N PHE A 355 4.92 -12.54 2.66
CA PHE A 355 4.71 -11.21 3.21
C PHE A 355 6.01 -10.55 3.64
N THR A 356 6.02 -9.22 3.59
CA THR A 356 7.19 -8.38 3.94
C THR A 356 7.13 -7.89 5.38
N SER A 357 8.27 -7.40 5.91
CA SER A 357 8.31 -6.68 7.20
C SER A 357 7.45 -5.42 7.19
N GLY A 358 7.30 -4.76 6.03
CA GLY A 358 6.39 -3.64 5.84
C GLY A 358 4.93 -4.01 6.11
N PHE A 359 4.47 -5.17 5.61
CA PHE A 359 3.12 -5.67 5.88
C PHE A 359 2.88 -5.90 7.38
N LEU A 360 3.87 -6.41 8.12
CA LEU A 360 3.73 -6.59 9.57
C LEU A 360 3.52 -5.25 10.29
N ASN A 361 4.08 -4.14 9.79
CA ASN A 361 3.78 -2.82 10.32
C ASN A 361 2.37 -2.36 9.93
N THR A 362 1.94 -2.56 8.68
CA THR A 362 0.56 -2.28 8.23
C THR A 362 -0.47 -3.04 9.08
N CYS A 363 -0.18 -4.30 9.43
CA CYS A 363 -0.98 -5.13 10.34
C CYS A 363 -1.14 -4.49 11.72
N ARG A 364 -0.03 -4.00 12.32
CA ARG A 364 -0.06 -3.30 13.62
C ARG A 364 -0.80 -1.97 13.57
N LEU A 365 -0.56 -1.20 12.52
CA LEU A 365 -1.08 0.15 12.36
C LEU A 365 -2.58 0.18 12.08
N ASN A 366 -3.15 -0.86 11.48
CA ASN A 366 -4.57 -0.93 11.14
C ASN A 366 -5.39 -1.81 12.09
N THR A 367 -4.81 -2.27 13.20
CA THR A 367 -5.51 -3.07 14.21
C THR A 367 -5.43 -2.37 15.57
N GLN A 368 -6.57 -2.28 16.27
CA GLN A 368 -6.64 -1.66 17.59
C GLN A 368 -7.61 -2.43 18.49
N PRO A 369 -7.22 -2.83 19.71
CA PRO A 369 -8.08 -3.62 20.59
C PRO A 369 -9.40 -2.89 20.85
N GLY A 370 -10.53 -3.59 20.68
CA GLY A 370 -11.86 -3.05 20.93
C GLY A 370 -12.30 -1.92 19.98
N LYS A 371 -11.52 -1.63 18.92
CA LYS A 371 -11.87 -0.56 17.95
C LYS A 371 -11.74 -0.94 16.49
N LYS A 372 -10.63 -1.58 16.08
CA LYS A 372 -10.31 -1.84 14.67
C LYS A 372 -9.82 -3.27 14.46
N VAL A 373 -10.39 -3.95 13.48
CA VAL A 373 -9.89 -5.23 12.94
C VAL A 373 -9.42 -5.03 11.50
N PHE A 374 -8.32 -5.68 11.12
CA PHE A 374 -7.73 -5.51 9.81
C PHE A 374 -7.88 -6.76 8.94
N TYR A 375 -8.46 -6.56 7.75
CA TYR A 375 -8.67 -7.59 6.72
C TYR A 375 -7.91 -7.19 5.46
N PRO A 376 -6.58 -7.45 5.40
CA PRO A 376 -5.78 -7.13 4.23
C PRO A 376 -6.25 -7.91 3.00
N VAL A 377 -6.34 -7.24 1.85
CA VAL A 377 -6.53 -7.89 0.56
C VAL A 377 -5.18 -8.15 -0.07
N LEU A 378 -4.86 -9.43 -0.23
CA LEU A 378 -3.60 -9.88 -0.80
C LEU A 378 -3.63 -9.89 -2.33
N PHE A 379 -2.43 -9.87 -2.92
CA PHE A 379 -2.25 -10.08 -4.34
C PHE A 379 -2.07 -11.57 -4.64
N SER A 380 -2.98 -12.17 -5.40
CA SER A 380 -2.87 -13.57 -5.82
C SER A 380 -2.14 -13.68 -7.13
N GLN A 381 -1.02 -14.40 -7.12
CA GLN A 381 -0.26 -14.66 -8.32
C GLN A 381 -0.96 -15.70 -9.20
N TYR A 382 -0.82 -15.53 -10.51
CA TYR A 382 -1.23 -16.51 -11.49
C TYR A 382 -0.23 -17.68 -11.60
N ASN A 383 -0.60 -18.70 -12.37
CA ASN A 383 0.24 -19.87 -12.63
C ASN A 383 1.54 -19.46 -13.34
N PRO A 384 2.72 -19.54 -12.69
CA PRO A 384 3.97 -19.11 -13.30
C PRO A 384 4.33 -19.93 -14.54
N GLY A 385 3.87 -21.18 -14.64
CA GLY A 385 4.05 -22.00 -15.84
C GLY A 385 3.29 -21.45 -17.06
N ILE A 386 2.18 -20.74 -16.85
CA ILE A 386 1.46 -20.04 -17.92
C ILE A 386 2.07 -18.66 -18.16
N ILE A 387 2.28 -17.89 -17.08
CA ILE A 387 2.75 -16.50 -17.19
C ILE A 387 4.15 -16.42 -17.81
N TYR A 388 5.02 -17.35 -17.44
CA TYR A 388 6.41 -17.38 -17.90
C TYR A 388 6.72 -18.53 -18.86
N GLY A 389 5.71 -19.30 -19.31
CA GLY A 389 5.91 -20.48 -20.15
C GLY A 389 6.55 -20.22 -21.52
N HIS A 390 6.67 -18.95 -21.93
CA HIS A 390 7.38 -18.53 -23.13
C HIS A 390 8.87 -18.20 -22.89
N HIS A 391 9.32 -18.18 -21.63
CA HIS A 391 10.71 -18.01 -21.25
C HIS A 391 11.40 -19.37 -21.06
N ASP A 392 12.73 -19.39 -21.18
CA ASP A 392 13.53 -20.61 -20.98
C ASP A 392 13.42 -21.16 -19.54
N ALA A 393 13.03 -20.32 -18.57
CA ALA A 393 12.77 -20.72 -17.19
C ALA A 393 11.80 -19.75 -16.50
N VAL A 394 11.09 -20.26 -15.48
CA VAL A 394 10.35 -19.44 -14.52
C VAL A 394 11.37 -18.65 -13.68
N PRO A 395 11.22 -17.31 -13.55
CA PRO A 395 12.17 -16.49 -12.81
C PRO A 395 12.14 -16.81 -11.30
N PRO A 396 13.17 -16.44 -10.52
CA PRO A 396 13.16 -16.58 -9.06
C PRO A 396 11.98 -15.87 -8.41
N LEU A 397 11.57 -16.32 -7.22
CA LEU A 397 10.38 -15.82 -6.53
C LEU A 397 10.39 -14.29 -6.38
N GLU A 398 11.54 -13.72 -6.00
CA GLU A 398 11.71 -12.29 -5.74
C GLU A 398 11.35 -11.42 -6.96
N GLN A 399 11.59 -11.96 -8.17
CA GLN A 399 11.25 -11.30 -9.44
C GLN A 399 9.79 -11.51 -9.85
N GLN A 400 9.11 -12.50 -9.26
CA GLN A 400 7.68 -12.77 -9.47
C GLN A 400 6.78 -11.90 -8.58
N LEU A 401 7.30 -11.35 -7.47
CA LEU A 401 6.57 -10.53 -6.48
C LEU A 401 6.25 -9.12 -7.02
N VAL A 402 5.55 -9.07 -8.16
CA VAL A 402 5.20 -7.86 -8.89
C VAL A 402 3.70 -7.76 -9.01
N ILE A 403 3.15 -6.59 -8.69
CA ILE A 403 1.71 -6.31 -8.75
C ILE A 403 1.40 -5.72 -10.13
N LYS A 404 0.93 -6.57 -11.04
CA LYS A 404 0.55 -6.20 -12.40
C LYS A 404 -0.65 -7.03 -12.85
N LYS A 405 -1.41 -6.51 -13.81
CA LYS A 405 -2.58 -7.20 -14.37
C LYS A 405 -2.22 -8.55 -14.99
N GLU A 406 -1.00 -8.69 -15.48
CA GLU A 406 -0.49 -9.89 -16.15
C GLU A 406 0.09 -10.93 -15.20
N THR A 407 0.36 -10.56 -13.94
CA THR A 407 1.01 -11.44 -12.95
C THR A 407 0.06 -11.91 -11.85
N GLY A 408 -1.10 -11.28 -11.71
CA GLY A 408 -2.10 -11.67 -10.71
C GLY A 408 -3.27 -10.70 -10.60
N PHE A 409 -3.95 -10.76 -9.46
CA PHE A 409 -5.10 -9.91 -9.13
C PHE A 409 -5.25 -9.74 -7.61
N TRP A 410 -5.95 -8.68 -7.18
CA TRP A 410 -6.33 -8.53 -5.77
C TRP A 410 -7.45 -9.52 -5.43
N ARG A 411 -7.25 -10.37 -4.42
CA ARG A 411 -8.25 -11.37 -3.99
C ARG A 411 -9.28 -10.74 -3.05
N ASP A 412 -10.18 -9.96 -3.62
CA ASP A 412 -11.25 -9.24 -2.91
C ASP A 412 -12.38 -10.13 -2.37
N PHE A 413 -12.47 -11.39 -2.80
CA PHE A 413 -13.44 -12.38 -2.30
C PHE A 413 -12.91 -13.27 -1.17
N GLY A 414 -11.64 -13.13 -0.75
CA GLY A 414 -11.04 -13.92 0.33
C GLY A 414 -10.97 -13.16 1.66
N PHE A 415 -11.22 -13.84 2.77
CA PHE A 415 -11.18 -13.25 4.12
C PHE A 415 -10.26 -13.99 5.09
N GLY A 416 -9.54 -15.00 4.59
CA GLY A 416 -8.72 -15.88 5.42
C GLY A 416 -7.51 -15.22 6.10
N MET A 417 -6.92 -14.20 5.49
CA MET A 417 -5.77 -13.47 6.05
C MET A 417 -6.28 -12.25 6.81
N THR A 418 -6.05 -12.22 8.11
CA THR A 418 -6.57 -11.14 8.96
C THR A 418 -5.68 -10.89 10.17
N CYS A 419 -5.62 -9.62 10.57
CA CYS A 419 -4.96 -9.17 11.77
C CYS A 419 -6.01 -8.70 12.79
N GLN A 420 -6.01 -9.31 13.97
CA GLN A 420 -6.93 -8.97 15.06
C GLN A 420 -6.27 -9.15 16.41
N TYR A 421 -6.70 -8.39 17.41
CA TYR A 421 -6.32 -8.70 18.78
C TYR A 421 -7.03 -9.97 19.26
N ARG A 422 -6.32 -10.77 20.05
CA ARG A 422 -6.86 -12.00 20.64
C ARG A 422 -8.14 -11.73 21.44
N SER A 423 -8.17 -10.65 22.23
CA SER A 423 -9.37 -10.24 22.97
C SER A 423 -10.58 -10.06 22.06
N ASP A 424 -10.44 -9.31 20.97
CA ASP A 424 -11.53 -9.08 20.00
C ASP A 424 -12.01 -10.39 19.37
N PHE A 425 -11.07 -11.25 18.95
CA PHE A 425 -11.38 -12.57 18.39
C PHE A 425 -12.19 -13.44 19.37
N ILE A 426 -11.79 -13.48 20.65
CA ILE A 426 -12.52 -14.23 21.68
C ILE A 426 -13.90 -13.60 21.95
N ASN A 427 -13.98 -12.27 22.01
CA ASN A 427 -15.21 -11.54 22.33
C ASN A 427 -16.30 -11.71 21.27
N ILE A 428 -15.94 -11.81 19.99
CA ILE A 428 -16.90 -12.10 18.91
C ILE A 428 -17.26 -13.60 18.81
N GLY A 429 -16.73 -14.44 19.69
CA GLY A 429 -17.00 -15.88 19.73
C GLY A 429 -16.11 -16.75 18.83
N GLY A 430 -15.08 -16.19 18.19
CA GLY A 430 -14.12 -16.92 17.36
C GLY A 430 -14.74 -17.59 16.13
N PHE A 431 -14.09 -18.65 15.63
CA PHE A 431 -14.61 -19.43 14.51
C PHE A 431 -15.84 -20.26 14.89
N ASP A 432 -16.73 -20.46 13.94
CA ASP A 432 -17.75 -21.49 14.03
C ASP A 432 -17.11 -22.85 13.69
N LEU A 433 -16.99 -23.71 14.70
CA LEU A 433 -16.30 -25.00 14.59
C LEU A 433 -17.21 -26.11 14.03
N ASP A 434 -18.50 -25.84 13.85
CA ASP A 434 -19.45 -26.78 13.24
C ASP A 434 -19.33 -26.79 11.70
N ILE A 435 -18.66 -25.78 11.13
CA ILE A 435 -18.31 -25.74 9.70
C ILE A 435 -17.30 -26.85 9.41
N LYS A 436 -17.78 -27.93 8.79
CA LYS A 436 -16.96 -29.04 8.31
C LYS A 436 -16.67 -28.89 6.82
N GLY A 437 -15.45 -29.24 6.41
CA GLY A 437 -15.03 -29.19 5.01
C GLY A 437 -14.35 -27.88 4.60
N TRP A 438 -14.41 -27.54 3.30
CA TRP A 438 -13.72 -26.40 2.71
C TRP A 438 -14.65 -25.19 2.50
N GLY A 439 -14.21 -24.04 2.98
CA GLY A 439 -14.78 -22.73 2.67
C GLY A 439 -15.89 -22.26 3.62
N GLY A 440 -16.04 -20.94 3.71
CA GLY A 440 -17.10 -20.26 4.47
C GLY A 440 -16.70 -19.86 5.90
N GLU A 441 -15.67 -20.48 6.49
CA GLU A 441 -15.26 -20.18 7.86
C GLU A 441 -14.70 -18.77 8.01
N ASP A 442 -14.00 -18.30 6.99
CA ASP A 442 -13.42 -16.96 6.93
C ASP A 442 -14.51 -15.89 6.71
N VAL A 443 -15.47 -16.16 5.82
CA VAL A 443 -16.65 -15.31 5.59
C VAL A 443 -17.49 -15.20 6.85
N HIS A 444 -17.73 -16.31 7.56
CA HIS A 444 -18.51 -16.29 8.80
C HIS A 444 -17.82 -15.48 9.89
N LEU A 445 -16.50 -15.62 10.06
CA LEU A 445 -15.74 -14.80 10.99
C LEU A 445 -15.80 -13.31 10.61
N TYR A 446 -15.65 -13.00 9.32
CA TYR A 446 -15.75 -11.62 8.82
C TYR A 446 -17.12 -11.00 9.09
N ARG A 447 -18.21 -11.74 8.85
CA ARG A 447 -19.58 -11.30 9.18
C ARG A 447 -19.77 -11.03 10.67
N LYS A 448 -19.21 -11.86 11.56
CA LYS A 448 -19.25 -11.60 13.01
C LYS A 448 -18.63 -10.26 13.37
N TYR A 449 -17.52 -9.87 12.74
CA TYR A 449 -16.93 -8.54 12.94
C TYR A 449 -17.81 -7.43 12.37
N LEU A 450 -18.39 -7.62 11.18
CA LEU A 450 -19.34 -6.66 10.59
C LEU A 450 -20.61 -6.46 11.43
N HIS A 451 -21.02 -7.44 12.24
CA HIS A 451 -22.15 -7.32 13.18
C HIS A 451 -21.74 -6.74 14.54
N SER A 452 -20.44 -6.53 14.77
CA SER A 452 -19.92 -5.91 15.98
C SER A 452 -19.86 -4.38 15.86
N ASN A 453 -19.31 -3.70 16.88
CA ASN A 453 -19.07 -2.25 16.85
C ASN A 453 -17.63 -1.90 16.41
N LEU A 454 -16.84 -2.89 15.98
CA LEU A 454 -15.48 -2.71 15.51
C LEU A 454 -15.48 -2.17 14.08
N VAL A 455 -14.60 -1.22 13.79
CA VAL A 455 -14.34 -0.76 12.41
C VAL A 455 -13.57 -1.86 11.69
N VAL A 456 -14.08 -2.29 10.54
CA VAL A 456 -13.44 -3.30 9.70
C VAL A 456 -12.63 -2.61 8.61
N VAL A 457 -11.30 -2.59 8.78
CA VAL A 457 -10.38 -2.01 7.80
C VAL A 457 -10.04 -3.06 6.75
N ARG A 458 -10.58 -2.96 5.55
CA ARG A 458 -10.31 -3.87 4.42
C ARG A 458 -9.67 -3.12 3.26
N THR A 459 -8.43 -3.47 2.88
CA THR A 459 -7.70 -2.74 1.83
C THR A 459 -6.64 -3.57 1.10
N PRO A 460 -6.33 -3.32 -0.19
CA PRO A 460 -5.16 -3.90 -0.87
C PRO A 460 -3.86 -3.64 -0.12
N VAL A 461 -2.99 -4.65 -0.05
CA VAL A 461 -1.66 -4.49 0.56
C VAL A 461 -0.53 -4.95 -0.34
N ARG A 462 0.36 -4.01 -0.70
CA ARG A 462 1.48 -4.22 -1.64
C ARG A 462 2.54 -5.25 -1.20
N GLY A 463 2.56 -5.59 0.08
CA GLY A 463 3.57 -6.45 0.70
C GLY A 463 3.05 -7.82 1.08
N LEU A 464 1.91 -8.25 0.53
CA LEU A 464 1.21 -9.49 0.87
C LEU A 464 0.78 -10.22 -0.40
N PHE A 465 1.34 -11.41 -0.62
CA PHE A 465 1.13 -12.21 -1.82
C PHE A 465 0.66 -13.62 -1.47
N HIS A 466 -0.32 -14.11 -2.20
CA HIS A 466 -0.64 -15.54 -2.23
C HIS A 466 0.12 -16.16 -3.39
N LEU A 467 1.09 -16.99 -3.07
CA LEU A 467 1.90 -17.68 -4.06
C LEU A 467 1.03 -18.70 -4.78
N TRP A 468 1.16 -18.78 -6.11
CA TRP A 468 0.41 -19.77 -6.86
C TRP A 468 0.81 -21.18 -6.42
N HIS A 469 -0.20 -22.02 -6.24
CA HIS A 469 -0.02 -23.45 -6.07
C HIS A 469 -1.17 -24.15 -6.78
N GLU A 470 -0.91 -25.38 -7.22
CA GLU A 470 -1.96 -26.20 -7.81
C GLU A 470 -3.10 -26.41 -6.80
N LYS A 471 -4.33 -26.24 -7.28
CA LYS A 471 -5.54 -26.50 -6.51
C LYS A 471 -6.17 -27.81 -6.96
N ARG A 472 -6.41 -28.72 -6.01
CA ARG A 472 -7.16 -29.97 -6.23
C ARG A 472 -8.58 -29.78 -5.73
N CYS A 473 -9.55 -29.99 -6.62
CA CYS A 473 -10.97 -29.98 -6.30
C CYS A 473 -11.43 -31.43 -6.33
N VAL A 474 -11.72 -31.98 -5.15
CA VAL A 474 -12.05 -33.40 -4.98
C VAL A 474 -13.53 -33.65 -5.25
N ASP A 475 -13.87 -34.87 -5.68
CA ASP A 475 -15.23 -35.22 -6.12
C ASP A 475 -16.23 -35.34 -4.96
N GLU A 476 -15.75 -35.49 -3.72
CA GLU A 476 -16.58 -35.58 -2.52
C GLU A 476 -17.14 -34.21 -2.07
N LEU A 477 -16.72 -33.11 -2.69
CA LEU A 477 -17.26 -31.78 -2.41
C LEU A 477 -18.73 -31.69 -2.85
N THR A 478 -19.53 -30.92 -2.11
CA THR A 478 -20.88 -30.55 -2.58
C THR A 478 -20.81 -29.81 -3.92
N PRO A 479 -21.86 -29.85 -4.76
CA PRO A 479 -21.86 -29.17 -6.06
C PRO A 479 -21.47 -27.68 -5.96
N GLU A 480 -21.96 -26.98 -4.94
CA GLU A 480 -21.63 -25.58 -4.66
C GLU A 480 -20.15 -25.40 -4.31
N GLN A 481 -19.61 -26.23 -3.41
CA GLN A 481 -18.18 -26.17 -3.02
C GLN A 481 -17.26 -26.53 -4.19
N TYR A 482 -17.61 -27.53 -4.99
CA TYR A 482 -16.85 -27.91 -6.17
C TYR A 482 -16.82 -26.77 -7.19
N LYS A 483 -17.98 -26.15 -7.47
CA LYS A 483 -18.07 -24.98 -8.34
C LYS A 483 -17.20 -23.83 -7.84
N MET A 484 -17.27 -23.48 -6.55
CA MET A 484 -16.41 -22.45 -5.95
C MET A 484 -14.93 -22.80 -6.04
N CYS A 485 -14.59 -24.08 -5.81
CA CYS A 485 -13.22 -24.58 -5.93
C CYS A 485 -12.69 -24.38 -7.34
N MET A 486 -13.46 -24.82 -8.35
CA MET A 486 -13.11 -24.73 -9.77
C MET A 486 -13.05 -23.28 -10.27
N GLN A 487 -13.97 -22.40 -9.85
CA GLN A 487 -13.92 -20.98 -10.17
C GLN A 487 -12.64 -20.33 -9.62
N SER A 488 -12.33 -20.60 -8.35
CA SER A 488 -11.08 -20.13 -7.76
C SER A 488 -9.84 -20.71 -8.42
N LYS A 489 -9.88 -21.96 -8.91
CA LYS A 489 -8.78 -22.57 -9.67
C LYS A 489 -8.58 -21.83 -10.99
N ALA A 490 -9.65 -21.69 -11.78
CA ALA A 490 -9.62 -21.03 -13.08
C ALA A 490 -9.12 -19.57 -13.00
N MET A 491 -9.57 -18.81 -11.99
CA MET A 491 -9.11 -17.43 -11.79
C MET A 491 -7.62 -17.32 -11.45
N ASN A 492 -7.00 -18.37 -10.91
CA ASN A 492 -5.57 -18.36 -10.56
C ASN A 492 -4.67 -18.80 -11.72
N GLU A 493 -5.20 -19.19 -12.88
CA GLU A 493 -4.36 -19.69 -13.97
C GLU A 493 -3.66 -18.56 -14.73
N ALA A 494 -4.40 -17.56 -15.22
CA ALA A 494 -3.86 -16.38 -15.87
C ALA A 494 -4.92 -15.28 -16.02
N SER A 495 -4.52 -14.09 -16.46
CA SER A 495 -5.49 -13.04 -16.82
C SER A 495 -6.37 -13.47 -18.00
N HIS A 496 -7.56 -12.86 -18.12
CA HIS A 496 -8.48 -13.14 -19.23
C HIS A 496 -7.82 -12.97 -20.61
N GLY A 497 -6.97 -11.95 -20.77
CA GLY A 497 -6.25 -11.72 -22.02
C GLY A 497 -5.25 -12.84 -22.32
N GLN A 498 -4.48 -13.29 -21.33
CA GLN A 498 -3.51 -14.38 -21.48
C GLN A 498 -4.20 -15.72 -21.78
N LEU A 499 -5.32 -16.03 -21.11
CA LEU A 499 -6.12 -17.21 -21.43
C LEU A 499 -6.66 -17.15 -22.85
N GLY A 500 -7.14 -15.98 -23.31
CA GLY A 500 -7.54 -15.77 -24.69
C GLY A 500 -6.41 -16.05 -25.69
N MET A 501 -5.19 -15.61 -25.39
CA MET A 501 -4.01 -15.89 -26.23
C MET A 501 -3.68 -17.39 -26.32
N LEU A 502 -3.94 -18.16 -25.26
CA LEU A 502 -3.80 -19.62 -25.31
C LEU A 502 -4.86 -20.27 -26.20
N VAL A 503 -6.11 -19.79 -26.14
CA VAL A 503 -7.21 -20.28 -27.01
C VAL A 503 -6.90 -20.02 -28.49
N PHE A 504 -6.40 -18.83 -28.83
CA PHE A 504 -6.08 -18.45 -30.22
C PHE A 504 -4.66 -18.84 -30.66
N ARG A 505 -3.94 -19.67 -29.89
CA ARG A 505 -2.53 -20.00 -30.13
C ARG A 505 -2.28 -20.51 -31.55
N HIS A 506 -3.11 -21.42 -32.06
CA HIS A 506 -2.96 -21.98 -33.39
C HIS A 506 -3.10 -20.94 -34.51
N GLU A 507 -4.01 -19.97 -34.36
CA GLU A 507 -4.19 -18.88 -35.32
C GLU A 507 -2.98 -17.94 -35.33
N ILE A 508 -2.47 -17.61 -34.14
CA ILE A 508 -1.27 -16.78 -33.97
C ILE A 508 -0.06 -17.46 -34.62
N GLU A 509 0.17 -18.75 -34.34
CA GLU A 509 1.27 -19.52 -34.92
C GLU A 509 1.15 -19.62 -36.45
N ALA A 510 -0.06 -19.84 -36.97
CA ALA A 510 -0.32 -19.86 -38.41
C ALA A 510 -0.01 -18.51 -39.07
N HIS A 511 -0.38 -17.39 -38.43
CA HIS A 511 -0.04 -16.05 -38.90
C HIS A 511 1.48 -15.81 -38.93
N LEU A 512 2.18 -16.17 -37.85
CA LEU A 512 3.64 -16.00 -37.74
C LEU A 512 4.39 -16.83 -38.79
N ARG A 513 3.95 -18.06 -39.07
CA ARG A 513 4.51 -18.90 -40.14
C ARG A 513 4.36 -18.24 -41.52
N LYS A 514 3.16 -17.70 -41.83
CA LYS A 514 2.91 -16.96 -43.09
C LYS A 514 3.80 -15.72 -43.21
N GLN A 515 4.02 -14.98 -42.12
CA GLN A 515 4.92 -13.82 -42.14
C GLN A 515 6.39 -14.22 -42.40
N LYS A 516 6.89 -15.28 -41.76
CA LYS A 516 8.26 -15.78 -41.98
C LYS A 516 8.49 -16.19 -43.45
N GLN A 517 7.51 -16.85 -44.06
CA GLN A 517 7.58 -17.22 -45.48
C GLN A 517 7.62 -15.98 -46.39
N LYS A 518 6.77 -14.97 -46.14
CA LYS A 518 6.77 -13.70 -46.90
C LYS A 518 8.04 -12.88 -46.77
N THR A 519 8.71 -12.93 -45.62
CA THR A 519 9.98 -12.21 -45.39
C THR A 519 11.16 -12.94 -45.99
N SER A 520 11.13 -14.28 -46.03
CA SER A 520 12.12 -15.09 -46.74
C SER A 520 12.05 -14.86 -48.26
N SER A 521 10.85 -14.77 -48.82
CA SER A 521 10.63 -14.56 -50.27
C SER A 521 10.90 -13.13 -50.75
N LYS A 522 11.11 -12.16 -49.86
CA LYS A 522 11.51 -10.78 -50.20
C LYS A 522 13.02 -10.54 -50.12
N LYS A 523 13.78 -11.49 -49.57
CA LYS A 523 15.24 -11.45 -49.46
C LYS A 523 15.95 -12.28 -50.55
N THR A 524 15.16 -13.00 -51.35
CA THR A 524 15.56 -13.59 -52.64
C THR A 524 15.12 -12.63 -53.73
#